data_AF-A0ABD2PCJ8-F1
#
_entry.id   AF-A0ABD2PCJ8-F1
#
_cell.length_a   1.000
_cell.length_b   1.000
_cell.length_c   1.000
_cell.angle_alpha   90.00
_cell.angle_beta   90.00
_cell.angle_gamma   90.00
#
_symmetry.space_group_name_H-M   'P 1'
#
loop_
_entity.id
_entity.type
_entity.pdbx_description
1 polymer ?
#
loop_
_entity_poly.entity_id
_entity_poly.type
_entity_poly.pdbx_seq_one_letter_code
_entity_poly.pdbx_strand_id
1 'polypeptide(L)'
;MYIKYWNICSCPISGQFFSGAGYRIYLLGNPIIWWGNLLFLLIFAIVFISNAIKLQRGYIKHFKDNHSLKLKACAWLFVGWMLHYIPFWAMGRVLYFHHYFPAVIFSSLISGIIIDYLLDDIQELFAPYMANTVYHTTLVTILSTMIYSFYLFSPLAYGMDGPSSNESNSTMYGLRWMESWEF
;
A
#
# COMPACT_ATOMS: atom_id res chain seq x y z
N MET A 1 -19.49 -9.25 -7.57
CA MET A 1 -18.60 -8.13 -7.97
C MET A 1 -17.70 -7.78 -6.78
N TYR A 2 -16.60 -8.53 -6.58
CA TYR A 2 -15.79 -8.49 -5.36
C TYR A 2 -14.53 -7.60 -5.45
N ILE A 3 -14.26 -7.06 -6.64
CA ILE A 3 -13.04 -6.30 -6.98
C ILE A 3 -12.97 -4.95 -6.27
N LYS A 4 -14.14 -4.35 -5.97
CA LYS A 4 -14.25 -3.07 -5.24
C LYS A 4 -13.60 -3.11 -3.85
N TYR A 5 -13.55 -4.29 -3.24
CA TYR A 5 -13.09 -4.48 -1.88
C TYR A 5 -11.58 -4.74 -1.79
N TRP A 6 -10.95 -5.10 -2.92
CA TRP A 6 -9.51 -5.36 -2.99
C TRP A 6 -8.70 -4.16 -2.55
N ASN A 7 -9.10 -2.94 -2.94
CA ASN A 7 -8.34 -1.74 -2.62
C ASN A 7 -8.37 -1.39 -1.13
N ILE A 8 -9.46 -1.69 -0.42
CA ILE A 8 -9.67 -1.22 0.97
C ILE A 8 -9.22 -2.27 1.99
N CYS A 9 -8.60 -3.38 1.55
CA CYS A 9 -8.38 -4.56 2.40
C CYS A 9 -9.68 -5.11 3.01
N SER A 10 -10.83 -4.87 2.38
CA SER A 10 -12.12 -5.39 2.85
C SER A 10 -12.36 -6.77 2.24
N CYS A 11 -12.92 -7.70 3.02
CA CYS A 11 -13.23 -9.05 2.55
C CYS A 11 -14.75 -9.26 2.53
N PRO A 12 -15.40 -9.44 1.37
CA PRO A 12 -16.86 -9.61 1.30
C PRO A 12 -17.34 -11.05 1.57
N ILE A 13 -16.41 -11.99 1.67
CA ILE A 13 -16.66 -13.41 1.89
C ILE A 13 -15.81 -13.79 3.09
N SER A 14 -16.35 -14.60 4.00
CA SER A 14 -15.61 -15.29 5.07
C SER A 14 -14.22 -15.64 4.55
N GLY A 15 -13.19 -14.99 5.09
CA GLY A 15 -11.89 -14.93 4.40
C GLY A 15 -11.34 -16.31 4.12
N GLN A 16 -10.46 -16.42 3.13
CA GLN A 16 -9.88 -17.71 2.77
C GLN A 16 -9.02 -18.21 3.94
N PHE A 17 -9.63 -19.04 4.79
CA PHE A 17 -8.98 -19.65 5.92
C PHE A 17 -8.45 -21.01 5.53
N PHE A 18 -7.22 -21.29 5.94
CA PHE A 18 -6.65 -22.63 5.91
C PHE A 18 -6.51 -23.08 7.35
N SER A 19 -7.20 -24.16 7.71
CA SER A 19 -7.08 -24.78 9.03
C SER A 19 -6.33 -26.10 8.93
N GLY A 20 -5.38 -26.31 9.84
CA GLY A 20 -4.58 -27.53 9.90
C GLY A 20 -3.87 -27.64 11.24
N ALA A 21 -3.92 -28.83 11.85
CA ALA A 21 -3.26 -29.11 13.14
C ALA A 21 -3.59 -28.13 14.29
N GLY A 22 -4.82 -27.60 14.35
CA GLY A 22 -5.27 -26.65 15.37
C GLY A 22 -5.03 -25.17 15.03
N TYR A 23 -4.17 -24.90 14.06
CA TYR A 23 -3.86 -23.55 13.59
C TYR A 23 -4.82 -23.10 12.49
N ARG A 24 -5.11 -21.79 12.47
CA ARG A 24 -5.89 -21.13 11.41
C ARG A 24 -5.06 -20.03 10.76
N ILE A 25 -4.87 -20.11 9.44
CA ILE A 25 -4.17 -19.10 8.63
C ILE A 25 -5.24 -18.30 7.89
N TYR A 26 -5.13 -16.98 7.90
CA TYR A 26 -6.09 -16.08 7.25
C TYR A 26 -5.38 -15.17 6.26
N LEU A 27 -5.77 -15.28 4.98
CA LEU A 27 -5.16 -14.49 3.92
C LEU A 27 -5.69 -13.05 3.93
N LEU A 28 -5.05 -12.18 4.71
CA LEU A 28 -5.28 -10.74 4.73
C LEU A 28 -3.99 -9.98 4.42
N GLY A 29 -4.09 -8.98 3.55
CA GLY A 29 -2.98 -8.06 3.32
C GLY A 29 -2.71 -7.19 4.53
N ASN A 30 -1.45 -6.83 4.79
CA ASN A 30 -1.12 -5.89 5.85
C ASN A 30 -1.83 -4.55 5.59
N PRO A 31 -2.77 -4.12 6.45
CA PRO A 31 -3.62 -2.96 6.19
C PRO A 31 -2.83 -1.65 6.10
N ILE A 32 -1.73 -1.51 6.84
CA ILE A 32 -0.88 -0.32 6.79
C ILE A 32 -0.24 -0.19 5.40
N ILE A 33 0.30 -1.28 4.84
CA ILE A 33 0.89 -1.27 3.50
C ILE A 33 -0.20 -1.02 2.46
N TRP A 34 -1.36 -1.66 2.62
CA TRP A 34 -2.43 -1.61 1.63
C TRP A 34 -3.07 -0.23 1.52
N TRP A 35 -3.44 0.37 2.65
CA TRP A 35 -3.98 1.72 2.70
C TRP A 35 -2.91 2.76 2.38
N GLY A 36 -1.66 2.53 2.82
CA GLY A 36 -0.52 3.34 2.42
C GLY A 36 -0.36 3.38 0.91
N ASN A 37 -0.42 2.25 0.22
CA ASN A 37 -0.34 2.19 -1.23
C ASN A 37 -1.47 2.93 -1.94
N LEU A 38 -2.71 2.85 -1.43
CA LEU A 38 -3.80 3.67 -1.96
C LEU A 38 -3.55 5.17 -1.79
N LEU A 39 -3.09 5.56 -0.60
CA LEU A 39 -2.76 6.96 -0.30
C LEU A 39 -1.67 7.46 -1.24
N PHE A 40 -0.59 6.70 -1.44
CA PHE A 40 0.50 7.10 -2.32
C PHE A 40 0.14 7.05 -3.80
N LEU A 41 -0.76 6.15 -4.24
CA LEU A 41 -1.33 6.20 -5.59
C LEU A 41 -2.11 7.50 -5.81
N LEU A 42 -2.88 7.96 -4.82
CA LEU A 42 -3.60 9.23 -4.89
C LEU A 42 -2.64 10.43 -4.88
N ILE A 43 -1.63 10.41 -4.01
CA ILE A 43 -0.58 11.44 -3.99
C ILE A 43 0.16 11.49 -5.32
N PHE A 44 0.51 10.35 -5.90
CA PHE A 44 1.11 10.26 -7.24
C PHE A 44 0.24 10.96 -8.28
N ALA A 45 -1.07 10.67 -8.32
CA ALA A 45 -1.97 11.30 -9.27
C ALA A 45 -2.00 12.83 -9.11
N ILE A 46 -2.06 13.32 -7.86
CA ILE A 46 -2.03 14.76 -7.55
C ILE A 46 -0.71 15.40 -7.99
N VAL A 47 0.43 14.79 -7.64
CA VAL A 47 1.77 15.28 -7.99
C VAL A 47 1.94 15.30 -9.51
N PHE A 48 1.55 14.22 -10.20
CA PHE A 48 1.65 14.09 -11.64
C PHE A 48 0.80 15.16 -12.36
N ILE A 49 -0.48 15.31 -11.99
CA ILE A 49 -1.38 16.31 -12.57
C ILE A 49 -0.88 17.73 -12.28
N SER A 50 -0.47 18.01 -11.04
CA SER A 50 0.04 19.33 -10.65
C SER A 50 1.28 19.71 -11.44
N ASN A 51 2.21 18.76 -11.63
CA ASN A 51 3.41 18.98 -12.44
C ASN A 51 3.09 19.14 -13.93
N ALA A 52 2.13 18.39 -14.47
CA ALA A 52 1.67 18.57 -15.84
C ALA A 52 1.05 19.96 -16.07
N ILE A 53 0.23 20.45 -15.13
CA ILE A 53 -0.35 21.80 -15.18
C ILE A 53 0.74 22.88 -15.10
N LYS A 54 1.71 22.73 -14.18
CA LYS A 54 2.84 23.67 -14.04
C LYS A 54 3.68 23.76 -15.31
N LEU A 55 3.90 22.62 -15.97
CA LEU A 55 4.60 22.56 -17.26
C LEU A 55 3.80 23.26 -18.37
N GLN A 56 2.50 22.95 -18.48
CA GLN A 56 1.63 23.54 -19.51
C GLN A 56 1.47 25.07 -19.35
N ARG A 57 1.47 25.57 -18.10
CA ARG A 57 1.40 27.00 -17.79
C ARG A 57 2.75 27.72 -17.89
N GLY A 58 3.85 26.99 -18.12
CA GLY A 58 5.19 27.56 -18.22
C GLY A 58 5.79 28.02 -16.89
N TYR A 59 5.23 27.62 -15.74
CA TYR A 59 5.81 27.91 -14.42
C TYR A 59 7.13 27.16 -14.20
N ILE A 60 7.27 25.99 -14.84
CA ILE A 60 8.49 25.19 -14.84
C ILE A 60 8.89 25.00 -16.30
N LYS A 61 10.11 25.41 -16.66
CA LYS A 61 10.67 25.18 -18.00
C LYS A 61 11.28 23.79 -18.12
N HIS A 62 11.95 23.32 -17.07
CA HIS A 62 12.53 21.98 -16.98
C HIS A 62 12.42 21.46 -15.55
N PHE A 63 12.11 20.17 -15.41
CA PHE A 63 12.21 19.46 -14.14
C PHE A 63 13.68 19.24 -13.78
N LYS A 64 13.97 19.05 -12.50
CA LYS A 64 15.22 18.39 -12.10
C LYS A 64 15.26 17.02 -12.76
N ASP A 65 16.40 16.65 -13.34
CA ASP A 65 16.52 15.40 -14.10
C ASP A 65 16.06 14.19 -13.28
N ASN A 66 16.41 14.15 -11.99
CA ASN A 66 15.99 13.12 -11.04
C ASN A 66 14.46 13.03 -10.89
N HIS A 67 13.77 14.17 -10.72
CA HIS A 67 12.31 14.22 -10.57
C HIS A 67 11.60 13.78 -11.84
N SER A 68 12.13 14.17 -13.00
CA SER A 68 11.58 13.77 -14.29
C SER A 68 11.67 12.25 -14.49
N LEU A 69 12.78 11.64 -14.08
CA LEU A 69 13.00 10.20 -14.16
C LEU A 69 12.07 9.45 -13.21
N LYS A 70 11.96 9.89 -11.95
CA LYS A 70 11.04 9.33 -10.95
C LYS A 70 9.59 9.34 -11.43
N LEU A 71 9.10 10.47 -11.96
CA LEU A 71 7.73 10.58 -12.45
C LEU A 71 7.48 9.72 -13.69
N LYS A 72 8.44 9.61 -14.61
CA LYS A 72 8.36 8.69 -15.76
C LYS A 72 8.31 7.23 -15.31
N ALA A 73 9.13 6.85 -14.32
CA ALA A 73 9.10 5.50 -13.74
C ALA A 73 7.74 5.21 -13.09
N CYS A 74 7.20 6.12 -12.28
CA CYS A 74 5.86 5.99 -11.70
C CYS A 74 4.77 5.88 -12.76
N ALA A 75 4.86 6.63 -13.87
CA ALA A 75 3.89 6.54 -14.96
C ALA A 75 3.88 5.14 -15.60
N TRP A 76 5.05 4.56 -15.87
CA TRP A 76 5.14 3.18 -16.38
C TRP A 76 4.65 2.14 -15.38
N LEU A 77 4.99 2.30 -14.10
CA LEU A 77 4.48 1.42 -13.05
C LEU A 77 2.97 1.54 -12.88
N PHE A 78 2.41 2.74 -13.05
CA PHE A 78 0.97 2.97 -13.00
C PHE A 78 0.25 2.30 -14.17
N VAL A 79 0.82 2.34 -15.37
CA VAL A 79 0.33 1.53 -16.50
C VAL A 79 0.38 0.04 -16.16
N GLY A 80 1.48 -0.44 -15.56
CA GLY A 80 1.60 -1.81 -15.06
C GLY A 80 0.51 -2.18 -14.05
N TRP A 81 0.24 -1.29 -13.09
CA TRP A 81 -0.86 -1.42 -12.13
C TRP A 81 -2.23 -1.50 -12.82
N MET A 82 -2.50 -0.59 -13.77
CA MET A 82 -3.76 -0.58 -14.54
C MET A 82 -3.96 -1.89 -15.31
N LEU A 83 -2.92 -2.39 -15.98
CA LEU A 83 -2.96 -3.66 -16.72
C LEU A 83 -3.22 -4.86 -15.82
N HIS A 84 -2.81 -4.81 -14.55
CA HIS A 84 -3.05 -5.87 -13.57
C HIS A 84 -4.29 -5.60 -12.69
N TYR A 85 -5.03 -4.52 -12.91
CA TYR A 85 -6.23 -4.20 -12.13
C TYR A 85 -7.48 -4.15 -13.01
N ILE A 86 -7.43 -3.43 -14.13
CA ILE A 86 -8.58 -3.16 -14.99
C ILE A 86 -9.14 -4.42 -15.64
N PRO A 87 -8.34 -5.35 -16.21
CA PRO A 87 -8.90 -6.52 -16.88
C PRO A 87 -9.76 -7.40 -15.97
N PHE A 88 -9.47 -7.42 -14.67
CA PHE A 88 -10.26 -8.19 -13.70
C PHE A 88 -11.70 -7.67 -13.58
N TRP A 89 -11.96 -6.38 -13.82
CA TRP A 89 -13.32 -5.82 -13.82
C TRP A 89 -14.21 -6.41 -14.91
N ALA A 90 -13.62 -6.82 -16.03
CA ALA A 90 -14.35 -7.42 -17.16
C ALA A 90 -14.51 -8.94 -17.04
N MET A 91 -13.84 -9.58 -16.07
CA MET A 91 -13.93 -11.04 -15.90
C MET A 91 -15.23 -11.45 -15.19
N GLY A 92 -16.00 -12.35 -15.83
CA GLY A 92 -17.26 -12.88 -15.29
C GLY A 92 -17.11 -14.06 -14.31
N ARG A 93 -15.89 -14.40 -13.89
CA ARG A 93 -15.62 -15.53 -12.98
C ARG A 93 -15.40 -15.06 -11.53
N VAL A 94 -15.44 -16.00 -10.59
CA VAL A 94 -15.08 -15.73 -9.19
C VAL A 94 -13.60 -15.35 -9.13
N LEU A 95 -13.31 -14.24 -8.44
CA LEU A 95 -11.96 -13.73 -8.25
C LEU A 95 -11.66 -13.68 -6.76
N TYR A 96 -10.42 -14.04 -6.42
CA TYR A 96 -9.94 -14.14 -5.05
C TYR A 96 -8.89 -13.07 -4.75
N PHE A 97 -8.60 -12.84 -3.47
CA PHE A 97 -7.69 -11.79 -3.01
C PHE A 97 -6.29 -11.84 -3.65
N HIS A 98 -5.76 -13.06 -3.88
CA HIS A 98 -4.45 -13.25 -4.51
C HIS A 98 -4.36 -12.75 -5.96
N HIS A 99 -5.48 -12.61 -6.68
CA HIS A 99 -5.47 -12.05 -8.03
C HIS A 99 -5.03 -10.59 -8.05
N TYR A 100 -5.17 -9.87 -6.93
CA TYR A 100 -4.75 -8.48 -6.80
C TYR A 100 -3.26 -8.32 -6.44
N PHE A 101 -2.56 -9.39 -6.03
CA PHE A 101 -1.15 -9.30 -5.61
C PHE A 101 -0.23 -8.67 -6.67
N PRO A 102 -0.32 -8.98 -7.97
CA PRO A 102 0.48 -8.31 -8.98
C PRO A 102 0.27 -6.79 -8.97
N ALA A 103 -0.98 -6.33 -8.91
CA ALA A 103 -1.29 -4.91 -8.82
C ALA A 103 -0.74 -4.29 -7.52
N VAL A 104 -0.83 -4.98 -6.38
CA VAL A 104 -0.25 -4.48 -5.12
C VAL A 104 1.25 -4.23 -5.26
N ILE A 105 2.00 -5.11 -5.92
CA ILE A 105 3.45 -4.94 -6.13
C ILE A 105 3.73 -3.63 -6.89
N PHE A 106 3.03 -3.36 -7.99
CA PHE A 106 3.17 -2.11 -8.73
C PHE A 106 2.84 -0.89 -7.84
N SER A 107 1.77 -0.98 -7.04
CA SER A 107 1.41 0.11 -6.12
C SER A 107 2.48 0.34 -5.04
N SER A 108 3.10 -0.71 -4.48
CA SER A 108 4.18 -0.60 -3.51
C SER A 108 5.43 0.05 -4.10
N LEU A 109 5.77 -0.27 -5.36
CA LEU A 109 6.89 0.36 -6.06
C LEU A 109 6.63 1.86 -6.30
N ILE A 110 5.41 2.23 -6.69
CA ILE A 110 5.01 3.63 -6.81
C ILE A 110 5.13 4.34 -5.46
N SER A 111 4.64 3.73 -4.37
CA SER A 111 4.78 4.28 -3.02
C SER A 111 6.23 4.57 -2.65
N GLY A 112 7.14 3.62 -2.92
CA GLY A 112 8.58 3.81 -2.66
C GLY A 112 9.16 5.01 -3.42
N ILE A 113 8.87 5.12 -4.72
CA ILE A 113 9.38 6.23 -5.53
C ILE A 113 8.76 7.56 -5.12
N ILE A 114 7.48 7.60 -4.74
CA ILE A 114 6.81 8.83 -4.28
C ILE A 114 7.32 9.27 -2.92
N ILE A 115 7.56 8.34 -1.99
CA ILE A 115 8.21 8.66 -0.72
C ILE A 115 9.57 9.29 -1.00
N ASP A 116 10.39 8.70 -1.86
CA ASP A 116 11.71 9.22 -2.21
C ASP A 116 11.63 10.58 -2.95
N TYR A 117 10.63 10.77 -3.82
CA TYR A 117 10.34 12.07 -4.45
C TYR A 117 9.99 13.15 -3.41
N LEU A 118 9.13 12.83 -2.45
CA LEU A 118 8.72 13.77 -1.41
C LEU A 118 9.86 14.06 -0.42
N LEU A 119 10.69 13.06 -0.11
CA LEU A 119 11.85 13.25 0.76
C LEU A 119 12.87 14.21 0.13
N ASP A 120 13.14 14.11 -1.17
CA ASP A 120 13.98 15.07 -1.90
C ASP A 120 13.41 16.50 -1.76
N ASP A 121 12.11 16.69 -1.99
CA ASP A 121 11.45 17.99 -1.85
C ASP A 121 11.53 18.51 -0.39
N ILE A 122 11.26 17.65 0.59
CA ILE A 122 11.29 17.98 2.03
C ILE A 122 12.69 18.42 2.47
N GLN A 123 13.74 17.74 2.00
CA GLN A 123 15.11 18.09 2.37
C GLN A 123 15.49 19.51 1.95
N GLU A 124 14.94 20.01 0.85
CA GLU A 124 15.20 21.37 0.36
C GLU A 124 14.51 22.46 1.19
N LEU A 125 13.50 22.10 1.98
CA LEU A 125 12.86 23.01 2.93
C LEU A 125 13.66 23.19 4.22
N PHE A 126 14.59 22.29 4.53
CA PHE A 126 15.39 22.33 5.75
C PHE A 126 16.81 22.82 5.51
N ALA A 127 17.46 23.31 6.57
CA ALA A 127 18.86 23.66 6.52
C ALA A 127 19.73 22.41 6.21
N PRO A 128 20.84 22.55 5.46
CA PRO A 128 21.62 21.41 4.96
C PRO A 128 22.19 20.52 6.07
N TYR A 129 22.43 21.08 7.27
CA TYR A 129 22.90 20.31 8.43
C TYR A 129 21.81 19.40 9.02
N MET A 130 20.52 19.69 8.80
CA MET A 130 19.39 18.88 9.28
C MET A 130 18.84 17.94 8.21
N ALA A 131 19.04 18.23 6.92
CA ALA A 131 18.44 17.50 5.81
C ALA A 131 18.71 15.98 5.86
N ASN A 132 19.95 15.58 6.17
CA ASN A 132 20.31 14.17 6.30
C ASN A 132 19.64 13.51 7.51
N THR A 133 19.61 14.21 8.66
CA THR A 133 18.95 13.71 9.87
C THR A 133 17.46 13.52 9.65
N VAL A 134 16.78 14.50 9.03
CA VAL A 134 15.36 14.43 8.70
C VAL A 134 15.08 13.26 7.75
N TYR A 135 15.90 13.09 6.71
CA TYR A 135 15.75 11.98 5.75
C TYR A 135 15.88 10.62 6.43
N HIS A 136 16.97 10.39 7.16
CA HIS A 136 17.20 9.10 7.81
C HIS A 136 16.17 8.82 8.90
N THR A 137 15.80 9.83 9.70
CA THR A 137 14.77 9.66 10.74
C THR A 137 13.44 9.29 10.10
N THR A 138 13.01 9.99 9.05
CA THR A 138 11.75 9.70 8.37
C THR A 138 11.75 8.29 7.76
N LEU A 139 12.84 7.91 7.09
CA LEU A 139 12.98 6.59 6.48
C LEU A 139 12.97 5.48 7.53
N VAL A 140 13.69 5.65 8.64
CA VAL A 140 13.68 4.70 9.77
C VAL A 140 12.29 4.58 10.38
N THR A 141 11.57 5.69 10.56
CA THR A 141 10.20 5.66 11.09
C THR A 141 9.24 4.90 10.18
N ILE A 142 9.32 5.12 8.86
CA ILE A 142 8.51 4.40 7.86
C ILE A 142 8.81 2.89 7.91
N LEU A 143 10.08 2.51 7.83
CA LEU A 143 10.49 1.10 7.86
C LEU A 143 10.13 0.42 9.19
N SER A 144 10.34 1.11 10.32
CA SER A 144 9.98 0.61 11.65
C SER A 144 8.46 0.36 11.75
N THR A 145 7.64 1.25 11.19
CA THR A 145 6.18 1.10 11.17
C THR A 145 5.77 -0.10 10.31
N MET A 146 6.41 -0.31 9.14
CA MET A 146 6.15 -1.49 8.30
C MET A 146 6.52 -2.79 9.02
N ILE A 147 7.69 -2.85 9.66
CA ILE A 147 8.14 -4.03 10.42
C ILE A 147 7.23 -4.30 11.61
N TYR A 148 6.89 -3.26 12.38
CA TYR A 148 6.01 -3.39 13.54
C TYR A 148 4.61 -3.85 13.14
N SER A 149 4.04 -3.30 12.06
CA SER A 149 2.75 -3.76 11.55
C SER A 149 2.81 -5.21 11.09
N PHE A 150 3.89 -5.65 10.42
CA PHE A 150 4.06 -7.05 10.06
C PHE A 150 4.14 -7.95 11.30
N TYR A 151 4.90 -7.55 12.32
CA TYR A 151 4.97 -8.30 13.58
C TYR A 151 3.59 -8.48 14.21
N LEU A 152 2.80 -7.41 14.27
CA LEU A 152 1.45 -7.41 14.82
C LEU A 152 0.50 -8.36 14.06
N PHE A 153 0.55 -8.35 12.73
CA PHE A 153 -0.30 -9.18 11.88
C PHE A 153 0.32 -10.54 11.50
N SER A 154 1.52 -10.85 12.00
CA SER A 154 2.24 -12.09 11.67
C SER A 154 1.49 -13.38 12.02
N PRO A 155 0.65 -13.45 13.08
CA PRO A 155 -0.16 -14.63 13.35
C PRO A 155 -1.10 -15.00 12.20
N LEU A 156 -1.60 -14.02 11.44
CA LEU A 156 -2.48 -14.28 10.29
C LEU A 156 -1.78 -15.10 9.20
N ALA A 157 -0.46 -14.93 9.04
CA ALA A 157 0.35 -15.61 8.04
C ALA A 157 0.98 -16.91 8.56
N TYR A 158 1.49 -16.91 9.79
CA TYR A 158 2.17 -18.07 10.38
C TYR A 158 1.23 -19.07 11.06
N GLY A 159 -0.02 -18.68 11.31
CA GLY A 159 -1.02 -19.49 12.00
C GLY A 159 -1.42 -18.85 13.32
N MET A 160 -2.72 -18.66 13.51
CA MET A 160 -3.31 -18.20 14.75
C MET A 160 -3.89 -19.38 15.52
N ASP A 161 -3.81 -19.26 16.84
CA ASP A 161 -4.43 -20.15 17.81
C ASP A 161 -5.49 -19.40 18.63
N GLY A 162 -6.43 -20.14 19.23
CA GLY A 162 -7.45 -19.59 20.10
C GLY A 162 -8.74 -19.19 19.37
N PRO A 163 -9.65 -18.44 20.02
CA PRO A 163 -10.96 -18.06 19.48
C PRO A 163 -10.84 -17.00 18.37
N SER A 164 -11.85 -16.91 17.50
CA SER A 164 -11.89 -15.90 16.43
C SER A 164 -11.86 -14.48 17.00
N SER A 165 -11.29 -13.54 16.24
CA SER A 165 -11.30 -12.10 16.46
C SER A 165 -12.69 -11.48 16.65
N ASN A 166 -13.77 -12.21 16.36
CA ASN A 166 -15.14 -11.80 16.69
C ASN A 166 -15.45 -11.90 18.19
N GLU A 167 -14.77 -12.78 18.92
CA GLU A 167 -14.97 -12.94 20.35
C GLU A 167 -14.12 -11.94 21.14
N SER A 168 -14.72 -11.29 22.14
CA SER A 168 -14.03 -10.30 22.99
C SER A 168 -12.90 -10.89 23.85
N ASN A 169 -12.89 -12.22 24.02
CA ASN A 169 -11.83 -12.96 24.72
C ASN A 169 -10.61 -13.24 23.82
N SER A 170 -10.68 -12.94 22.52
CA SER A 170 -9.62 -13.26 21.57
C SER A 170 -8.47 -12.26 21.67
N THR A 171 -7.24 -12.78 21.67
CA THR A 171 -6.03 -11.95 21.56
C THR A 171 -5.98 -11.16 20.26
N MET A 172 -6.73 -11.60 19.25
CA MET A 172 -6.81 -11.00 17.92
C MET A 172 -7.97 -10.00 17.78
N TYR A 173 -8.81 -9.83 18.82
CA TYR A 173 -9.96 -8.90 18.80
C TYR A 173 -9.54 -7.46 18.48
N GLY A 174 -8.45 -6.98 19.09
CA GLY A 174 -7.94 -5.62 18.86
C GLY A 174 -7.34 -5.38 17.47
N LEU A 175 -7.08 -6.44 16.70
CA LEU A 175 -6.57 -6.35 15.33
C LEU A 175 -7.68 -6.27 14.29
N ARG A 176 -8.93 -6.45 14.71
CA ARG A 176 -10.11 -6.37 13.84
C ARG A 176 -10.48 -4.92 13.58
N TRP A 177 -9.82 -4.28 12.61
CA TRP A 177 -10.07 -2.86 12.29
C TRP A 177 -11.31 -2.65 11.42
N MET A 178 -11.80 -3.71 10.77
CA MET A 178 -13.04 -3.67 10.00
C MET A 178 -13.96 -4.82 10.41
N GLU A 179 -15.27 -4.55 10.42
CA GLU A 179 -16.28 -5.55 10.76
C GLU A 179 -16.24 -6.77 9.84
N SER A 180 -15.85 -6.58 8.58
CA SER A 180 -15.71 -7.64 7.57
C SER A 180 -14.53 -8.61 7.81
N TRP A 181 -13.67 -8.33 8.79
CA TRP A 181 -12.55 -9.21 9.12
C TRP A 181 -13.01 -10.24 10.15
N GLU A 182 -12.95 -11.52 9.76
CA GLU A 182 -13.44 -12.66 10.53
C GLU A 182 -12.34 -13.72 10.72
N PHE A 183 -11.15 -13.27 11.13
CA PHE A 183 -10.04 -14.17 11.45
C PHE A 183 -10.12 -14.73 12.87
#